data_AF-A0A962WEI8-F1
#
_entry.id   AF-A0A962WEI8-F1
#
_cell.length_a   1.000
_cell.length_b   1.000
_cell.length_c   1.000
_cell.angle_alpha   90.00
_cell.angle_beta   90.00
_cell.angle_gamma   90.00
#
_symmetry.space_group_name_H-M   'P 1'
#
loop_
_entity.id
_entity.type
_entity.pdbx_description
1 polymer ?
#
loop_
_entity_poly.entity_id
_entity_poly.type
_entity_poly.pdbx_seq_one_letter_code
_entity_poly.pdbx_strand_id
1 'polypeptide(L)'
;KVDRASMAHSLEVRVPLLDHKFVEWVSGLPADLRRKGDEGKHIFKQALEPVLPRDILYRPKQGFAVPVADWFRGPLRNHLEARVLGPEMQQMGIFEPTALRRLVDEHLSGRFDRSAALWALAMFESFQRRVLA
;
A
#
# COMPACT_ATOMS: atom_id res chain seq x y z
N LYS A 1 -8.22 -4.43 2.34
CA LYS A 1 -8.19 -3.29 1.38
C LYS A 1 -9.18 -3.51 0.24
N VAL A 2 -9.02 -4.58 -0.56
CA VAL A 2 -9.86 -4.85 -1.74
C VAL A 2 -11.35 -4.98 -1.39
N ASP A 3 -11.70 -5.88 -0.46
CA ASP A 3 -13.09 -6.12 -0.03
C ASP A 3 -13.83 -4.85 0.44
N ARG A 4 -13.28 -4.16 1.45
CA ARG A 4 -13.85 -2.88 1.94
C ARG A 4 -14.04 -1.84 0.84
N ALA A 5 -13.12 -1.75 -0.12
CA ALA A 5 -13.22 -0.78 -1.21
C ALA A 5 -14.29 -1.17 -2.23
N SER A 6 -14.41 -2.45 -2.57
CA SER A 6 -15.40 -2.92 -3.55
C SER A 6 -16.81 -2.89 -2.96
N MET A 7 -16.99 -3.37 -1.72
CA MET A 7 -18.30 -3.41 -1.06
C MET A 7 -18.87 -2.02 -0.78
N ALA A 8 -18.01 -1.01 -0.57
CA ALA A 8 -18.43 0.40 -0.48
C ALA A 8 -19.11 0.91 -1.77
N HIS A 9 -18.92 0.23 -2.89
CA HIS A 9 -19.51 0.53 -4.19
C HIS A 9 -20.41 -0.61 -4.71
N SER A 10 -20.91 -1.48 -3.82
CA SER A 10 -21.76 -2.62 -4.18
C SER A 10 -21.13 -3.57 -5.22
N LEU A 11 -19.80 -3.68 -5.21
CA LEU A 11 -19.04 -4.58 -6.08
C LEU A 11 -18.52 -5.77 -5.27
N GLU A 12 -18.85 -6.99 -5.72
CA GLU A 12 -18.30 -8.22 -5.17
C GLU A 12 -17.01 -8.60 -5.92
N VAL A 13 -15.88 -8.69 -5.20
CA VAL A 13 -14.61 -9.13 -5.78
C VAL A 13 -14.38 -10.60 -5.44
N ARG A 14 -14.06 -11.41 -6.46
CA ARG A 14 -13.65 -12.80 -6.30
C ARG A 14 -12.13 -12.93 -6.41
N VAL A 15 -11.55 -13.86 -5.65
CA VAL A 15 -10.10 -14.12 -5.60
C VAL A 15 -9.81 -15.60 -5.87
N PRO A 16 -9.93 -16.08 -7.12
CA PRO A 16 -9.87 -17.52 -7.44
C PRO A 16 -8.61 -18.24 -6.98
N LEU A 17 -7.45 -17.53 -6.97
CA LEU A 17 -6.19 -18.10 -6.50
C LEU A 17 -6.14 -18.38 -4.99
N LEU A 18 -7.15 -17.94 -4.22
CA LEU A 18 -7.31 -18.23 -2.79
C LEU A 18 -8.42 -19.25 -2.52
N ASP A 19 -8.92 -19.96 -3.54
CA ASP A 19 -9.81 -21.10 -3.32
C ASP A 19 -9.11 -22.18 -2.48
N HIS A 20 -9.82 -22.72 -1.49
CA HIS A 20 -9.25 -23.68 -0.55
C HIS A 20 -8.71 -24.95 -1.24
N LYS A 21 -9.44 -25.50 -2.23
CA LYS A 21 -8.98 -26.72 -2.93
C LYS A 21 -7.71 -26.46 -3.72
N PHE A 22 -7.63 -25.31 -4.36
CA PHE A 22 -6.43 -24.90 -5.08
C PHE A 22 -5.24 -24.70 -4.12
N VAL A 23 -5.45 -23.98 -3.02
CA VAL A 23 -4.39 -23.70 -2.03
C VAL A 23 -3.91 -24.97 -1.34
N GLU A 24 -4.83 -25.87 -0.95
CA GLU A 24 -4.49 -27.18 -0.37
C GLU A 24 -3.61 -28.00 -1.32
N TRP A 25 -3.99 -28.08 -2.60
CA TRP A 25 -3.21 -28.80 -3.61
C TRP A 25 -1.82 -28.17 -3.85
N VAL A 26 -1.74 -26.85 -4.06
CA VAL A 26 -0.47 -26.14 -4.28
C VAL A 26 0.47 -26.24 -3.07
N SER A 27 -0.09 -26.30 -1.86
CA SER A 27 0.69 -26.41 -0.62
C SER A 27 1.43 -27.75 -0.52
N GLY A 28 0.86 -28.82 -1.08
CA GLY A 28 1.48 -30.14 -1.16
C GLY A 28 2.57 -30.29 -2.23
N LEU A 29 2.72 -29.31 -3.13
CA LEU A 29 3.72 -29.39 -4.20
C LEU A 29 5.17 -29.25 -3.68
N PRO A 30 6.12 -29.96 -4.29
CA PRO A 30 7.55 -29.72 -4.10
C PRO A 30 7.93 -28.24 -4.25
N ALA A 31 8.84 -27.75 -3.40
CA ALA A 31 9.18 -26.33 -3.34
C ALA A 31 9.88 -25.81 -4.60
N ASP A 32 10.65 -26.67 -5.26
CA ASP A 32 11.35 -26.44 -6.53
C ASP A 32 10.38 -26.22 -7.71
N LEU A 33 9.17 -26.77 -7.66
CA LEU A 33 8.12 -26.44 -8.64
C LEU A 33 7.59 -25.01 -8.45
N ARG A 34 7.58 -24.49 -7.21
CA ARG A 34 7.10 -23.13 -6.92
C ARG A 34 8.16 -22.06 -7.20
N ARG A 35 9.44 -22.43 -7.11
CA ARG A 35 10.58 -21.53 -7.33
C ARG A 35 11.75 -22.25 -7.99
N LYS A 36 12.27 -21.66 -9.08
CA LYS A 36 13.48 -22.13 -9.77
C LYS A 36 14.52 -21.02 -9.81
N GLY A 37 15.60 -21.15 -9.03
CA GLY A 37 16.57 -20.07 -8.86
C GLY A 37 15.93 -18.83 -8.21
N ASP A 38 16.04 -17.68 -8.87
CA ASP A 38 15.40 -16.41 -8.52
C ASP A 38 13.97 -16.27 -9.06
N GLU A 39 13.53 -17.22 -9.92
CA GLU A 39 12.20 -17.20 -10.50
C GLU A 39 11.15 -17.78 -9.54
N GLY A 40 10.33 -16.90 -8.97
CA GLY A 40 9.12 -17.29 -8.25
C GLY A 40 7.93 -17.59 -9.18
N LYS A 41 6.97 -18.35 -8.66
CA LYS A 41 5.75 -18.79 -9.39
C LYS A 41 6.07 -19.66 -10.61
N HIS A 42 7.16 -20.44 -10.56
CA HIS A 42 7.70 -21.15 -11.72
C HIS A 42 6.66 -22.03 -12.45
N ILE A 43 6.10 -23.04 -11.77
CA ILE A 43 5.07 -23.92 -12.35
C ILE A 43 3.80 -23.16 -12.79
N PHE A 44 3.44 -22.08 -12.09
CA PHE A 44 2.26 -21.28 -12.42
C PHE A 44 2.47 -20.47 -13.71
N LYS A 45 3.69 -19.96 -13.93
CA LYS A 45 4.04 -19.29 -15.20
C LYS A 45 4.05 -20.28 -16.35
N GLN A 46 4.68 -21.44 -16.18
CA GLN A 46 4.72 -22.49 -17.19
C GLN A 46 3.32 -22.94 -17.62
N ALA A 47 2.42 -23.14 -16.66
CA ALA A 47 1.04 -23.53 -16.94
C ALA A 47 0.24 -22.49 -17.76
N LEU A 48 0.66 -21.21 -17.72
CA LEU A 48 0.00 -20.11 -18.42
C LEU A 48 0.69 -19.69 -19.71
N GLU A 49 1.84 -20.26 -20.07
CA GLU A 49 2.53 -19.99 -21.34
C GLU A 49 1.64 -20.13 -22.58
N PRO A 50 0.69 -21.08 -22.66
CA PRO A 50 -0.23 -21.16 -23.80
C PRO A 50 -1.27 -20.03 -23.87
N VAL A 51 -1.47 -19.28 -22.77
CA VAL A 51 -2.57 -18.32 -22.61
C VAL A 51 -2.08 -16.87 -22.60
N LEU A 52 -0.87 -16.63 -22.09
CA LEU A 52 -0.34 -15.29 -21.88
C LEU A 52 1.01 -15.06 -22.58
N PRO A 53 1.25 -13.86 -23.13
CA PRO A 53 2.54 -13.48 -23.68
C PRO A 53 3.69 -13.63 -22.67
N ARG A 54 4.86 -14.01 -23.19
CA ARG A 54 6.07 -14.26 -22.37
C ARG A 54 6.54 -13.01 -21.62
N ASP A 55 6.46 -11.84 -22.24
CA ASP A 55 6.80 -10.55 -21.64
C ASP A 55 5.89 -10.19 -20.45
N ILE A 56 4.62 -10.61 -20.47
CA ILE A 56 3.71 -10.44 -19.34
C ILE A 56 3.99 -11.44 -18.21
N LEU A 57 4.21 -12.72 -18.55
CA LEU A 57 4.44 -13.78 -17.55
C LEU A 57 5.76 -13.64 -16.80
N TYR A 58 6.81 -13.24 -17.51
CA TYR A 58 8.18 -13.25 -17.01
C TYR A 58 8.72 -11.85 -16.67
N ARG A 59 7.88 -10.81 -16.69
CA ARG A 59 8.28 -9.47 -16.23
C ARG A 59 8.76 -9.46 -14.77
N PRO A 60 9.60 -8.48 -14.39
CA PRO A 60 9.98 -8.27 -12.99
C PRO A 60 8.77 -8.10 -12.08
N LYS A 61 8.89 -8.61 -10.85
CA LYS A 61 7.83 -8.47 -9.83
C LYS A 61 7.56 -7.00 -9.54
N GLN A 62 6.33 -6.58 -9.78
CA GLN A 62 5.84 -5.26 -9.42
C GLN A 62 5.03 -5.35 -8.14
N GLY A 63 5.33 -4.49 -7.17
CA GLY A 63 4.50 -4.32 -5.99
C GLY A 63 3.22 -3.56 -6.31
N PHE A 64 2.22 -3.66 -5.43
CA PHE A 64 1.02 -2.83 -5.49
C PHE A 64 1.16 -1.62 -4.55
N ALA A 65 2.31 -0.93 -4.66
CA ALA A 65 2.59 0.24 -3.84
C ALA A 65 1.65 1.38 -4.23
N VAL A 66 1.08 2.04 -3.23
CA VAL A 66 0.32 3.28 -3.43
C VAL A 66 1.33 4.42 -3.52
N PRO A 67 1.23 5.33 -4.50
CA PRO A 67 2.20 6.43 -4.67
C PRO A 67 1.93 7.55 -3.66
N VAL A 68 2.03 7.23 -2.37
CA VAL A 68 1.70 8.15 -1.26
C VAL A 68 2.57 9.39 -1.31
N ALA A 69 3.86 9.25 -1.64
CA ALA A 69 4.77 10.38 -1.77
C ALA A 69 4.30 11.37 -2.84
N ASP A 70 3.91 10.89 -4.02
CA ASP A 70 3.44 11.75 -5.11
C ASP A 70 2.08 12.38 -4.77
N TRP A 71 1.20 11.62 -4.10
CA TRP A 71 -0.07 12.14 -3.64
C TRP A 71 0.10 13.25 -2.61
N PHE A 72 0.98 13.07 -1.63
CA PHE A 72 1.26 14.08 -0.60
C PHE A 72 1.96 15.32 -1.15
N ARG A 73 2.74 15.20 -2.23
CA ARG A 73 3.32 16.36 -2.93
C ARG A 73 2.34 17.04 -3.89
N GLY A 74 1.34 16.30 -4.38
CA GLY A 74 0.35 16.79 -5.33
C GLY A 74 -1.07 16.80 -4.77
N PRO A 75 -1.97 15.91 -5.24
CA PRO A 75 -3.42 16.03 -5.02
C PRO A 75 -3.87 15.99 -3.54
N LEU A 76 -3.08 15.38 -2.65
CA LEU A 76 -3.38 15.28 -1.23
C LEU A 76 -2.55 16.24 -0.35
N ARG A 77 -1.77 17.14 -0.94
CA ARG A 77 -0.94 18.10 -0.19
C ARG A 77 -1.74 18.87 0.86
N ASN A 78 -2.80 19.54 0.45
CA ASN A 78 -3.60 20.38 1.36
C ASN A 78 -4.24 19.53 2.46
N HIS A 79 -4.66 18.31 2.12
CA HIS A 79 -5.21 17.38 3.11
C HIS A 79 -4.14 16.98 4.14
N LEU A 80 -2.92 16.70 3.68
CA LEU A 80 -1.81 16.37 4.57
C LEU A 80 -1.47 17.53 5.50
N GLU A 81 -1.31 18.74 4.96
CA GLU A 81 -1.00 19.94 5.74
C GLU A 81 -2.08 20.21 6.79
N ALA A 82 -3.36 20.11 6.42
CA ALA A 82 -4.46 20.28 7.36
C ALA A 82 -4.47 19.22 8.47
N ARG A 83 -4.13 17.96 8.16
CA ARG A 83 -4.12 16.87 9.15
C ARG A 83 -2.93 16.93 10.09
N VAL A 84 -1.75 17.20 9.55
CA VAL A 84 -0.49 17.13 10.32
C VAL A 84 -0.17 18.45 11.01
N LEU A 85 -0.60 19.58 10.45
CA LEU A 85 -0.25 20.92 10.96
C LEU A 85 -1.48 21.68 11.48
N GLY A 86 -2.66 21.08 11.37
CA GLY A 86 -3.91 21.66 11.83
C GLY A 86 -4.02 21.76 13.36
N PRO A 87 -5.02 22.51 13.84
CA PRO A 87 -5.21 22.77 15.27
C PRO A 87 -5.45 21.50 16.07
N GLU A 88 -6.12 20.49 15.51
CA GLU A 88 -6.39 19.24 16.20
C GLU A 88 -5.10 18.52 16.59
N MET A 89 -4.10 18.48 15.69
CA MET A 89 -2.80 17.89 15.98
C MET A 89 -2.03 18.68 17.06
N GLN A 90 -2.13 20.01 17.02
CA GLN A 90 -1.43 20.88 17.98
C GLN A 90 -2.04 20.81 19.39
N GLN A 91 -3.37 20.75 19.48
CA GLN A 91 -4.10 20.69 20.76
C GLN A 91 -3.81 19.42 21.55
N MET A 92 -3.31 18.35 20.91
CA MET A 92 -2.92 17.13 21.59
C MET A 92 -1.71 17.32 22.52
N GLY A 93 -0.88 18.34 22.30
CA GLY A 93 0.26 18.66 23.17
C GLY A 93 1.37 17.59 23.22
N ILE A 94 1.34 16.60 22.33
CA ILE A 94 2.31 15.48 22.28
C ILE A 94 3.39 15.65 21.20
N PHE A 95 3.21 16.60 20.27
CA PHE A 95 4.14 16.83 19.17
C PHE A 95 4.62 18.27 19.13
N GLU A 96 5.91 18.45 18.84
CA GLU A 96 6.52 19.77 18.62
C GLU A 96 6.08 20.35 17.26
N PRO A 97 5.39 21.50 17.22
CA PRO A 97 4.84 22.06 15.98
C PRO A 97 5.91 22.36 14.92
N THR A 98 7.09 22.81 15.36
CA THR A 98 8.23 23.12 14.48
C THR A 98 8.80 21.86 13.83
N ALA A 99 8.86 20.75 14.55
CA ALA A 99 9.31 19.46 14.02
C ALA A 99 8.34 18.92 12.97
N LEU A 100 7.02 19.03 13.22
CA LEU A 100 5.99 18.62 12.26
C LEU A 100 6.08 19.44 10.97
N ARG A 101 6.19 20.77 11.07
CA ARG A 101 6.33 21.63 9.90
C ARG A 101 7.59 21.29 9.10
N ARG A 102 8.73 21.08 9.77
CA ARG A 102 9.97 20.66 9.11
C ARG A 102 9.78 19.37 8.30
N LEU A 103 9.11 18.35 8.87
CA LEU A 103 8.87 17.09 8.16
C LEU A 103 8.03 17.29 6.90
N VAL A 104 7.00 18.13 6.98
CA VAL A 104 6.14 18.44 5.83
C VAL A 104 6.92 19.21 4.77
N ASP A 105 7.64 20.27 5.14
CA ASP A 105 8.38 21.11 4.19
C ASP A 105 9.52 20.32 3.50
N GLU A 106 10.23 19.45 4.23
CA GLU A 106 11.24 18.54 3.66
C GLU A 106 10.65 17.58 2.63
N HIS A 107 9.42 17.09 2.87
CA HIS A 107 8.75 16.20 1.93
C HIS A 107 8.25 16.92 0.68
N LEU A 108 7.58 18.06 0.88
CA LEU A 108 6.99 18.86 -0.19
C LEU A 108 8.04 19.47 -1.10
N SER A 109 9.20 19.84 -0.55
CA SER A 109 10.34 20.31 -1.35
C SER A 109 11.02 19.21 -2.17
N GLY A 110 10.69 17.93 -1.93
CA GLY A 110 11.34 16.79 -2.58
C GLY A 110 12.74 16.49 -2.06
N ARG A 111 13.25 17.24 -1.07
CA ARG A 111 14.58 17.05 -0.49
C ARG A 111 14.71 15.70 0.21
N PHE A 112 13.66 15.28 0.90
CA PHE A 112 13.57 13.97 1.54
C PHE A 112 12.22 13.31 1.27
N ASP A 113 12.19 11.98 1.22
CA ASP A 113 10.94 11.25 1.30
C ASP A 113 10.56 11.02 2.77
N ARG A 114 9.59 11.80 3.26
CA ARG A 114 8.98 11.63 4.60
C ARG A 114 7.59 10.99 4.52
N SER A 115 7.18 10.45 3.37
CA SER A 115 5.82 9.95 3.13
C SER A 115 5.36 8.93 4.17
N ALA A 116 6.23 7.99 4.57
CA ALA A 116 5.89 6.99 5.59
C ALA A 116 5.58 7.62 6.95
N ALA A 117 6.42 8.56 7.42
CA ALA A 117 6.24 9.23 8.69
C ALA A 117 5.00 10.15 8.68
N LEU A 118 4.84 10.91 7.60
CA LEU A 118 3.70 11.79 7.39
C LEU A 118 2.38 11.02 7.26
N TRP A 119 2.41 9.83 6.65
CA TRP A 119 1.26 8.93 6.61
C TRP A 119 0.88 8.44 8.00
N ALA A 120 1.86 8.01 8.81
CA ALA A 120 1.62 7.59 10.19
C ALA A 120 1.00 8.71 11.02
N LEU A 121 1.52 9.94 10.91
CA LEU A 121 0.97 11.12 11.59
C LEU A 121 -0.47 11.43 11.14
N ALA A 122 -0.74 11.41 9.83
CA ALA A 122 -2.08 11.64 9.32
C ALA A 122 -3.09 10.56 9.77
N MET A 123 -2.66 9.30 9.83
CA MET A 123 -3.51 8.21 10.36
C MET A 123 -3.72 8.33 11.86
N PHE A 124 -2.69 8.74 12.60
CA PHE A 124 -2.79 8.98 14.04
C PHE A 124 -3.81 10.09 14.34
N GLU A 125 -3.74 11.23 13.67
CA GLU A 125 -4.74 12.30 13.83
C GLU A 125 -6.14 11.80 13.46
N SER A 126 -6.27 11.06 12.35
CA SER A 126 -7.57 10.51 11.94
C SER A 126 -8.13 9.51 12.95
N PHE A 127 -7.29 8.77 13.67
CA PHE A 127 -7.70 7.86 14.73
C PHE A 127 -8.19 8.64 15.94
N GLN A 128 -7.40 9.60 16.42
CA GLN A 128 -7.76 10.49 17.53
C GLN A 128 -9.14 11.12 17.31
N ARG A 129 -9.34 11.74 16.15
CA ARG A 129 -10.61 12.41 15.80
C ARG A 129 -11.82 11.47 15.75
N ARG A 130 -11.64 10.20 15.40
CA ARG A 130 -12.76 9.26 15.19
C ARG A 130 -13.09 8.41 16.41
N VAL A 131 -12.12 8.25 17.32
CA VAL A 131 -12.21 7.28 18.42
C VAL A 131 -12.15 7.95 19.78
N LEU A 132 -11.39 9.05 19.91
CA LEU A 132 -11.11 9.70 21.19
C LEU A 132 -11.75 11.10 21.32
N ALA A 133 -12.23 11.67 20.22
CA ALA A 133 -13.11 12.85 20.21
C ALA A 133 -14.57 12.41 20.10
#